data_AF-A0A9Q2FLB8-F1
#
_entry.id   AF-A0A9Q2FLB8-F1
#
_cell.length_a   1.000
_cell.length_b   1.000
_cell.length_c   1.000
_cell.angle_alpha   90.00
_cell.angle_beta   90.00
_cell.angle_gamma   90.00
#
_symmetry.space_group_name_H-M   'P 1'
#
loop_
_entity.id
_entity.type
_entity.pdbx_description
1 polymer ?
#
loop_
_entity_poly.entity_id
_entity_poly.type
_entity_poly.pdbx_seq_one_letter_code
_entity_poly.pdbx_strand_id
1 'polypeptide(L)'
;MTAVVIIGRVLTSETPQSARLENVALLVDTEGTIHERATLDTARYDALSTRKDAVWLPDETLLIPGLTDLHIHAPQWRQAGMALDRPLEDWLGIYTFPLEARYADPAFAKEIYDDLVRTLLENGTTTALYFATIHEEASLVLARTCLRYGQRGFVGLVAMDHPDLCPPDYRQASAREALDATRRFIGAVRALPGNECGLVQPVITPRFIPACSDALLEGLGILAAELNVRVQTHASESDWEHQHVLDRTGQTDTHALDRFGLLRDYTVLAHAGFLDQADRTLVRARKAALAHCPTSNAFFAGAALPVRDVLDEHVHCGLGTDISGGYSPSIFENARQAVLTSRLLESGTNPHLPASERGLPNSRIDFQEAFWLATRGGAEALGVSAGQLMPGQMFDAVEILGTSGALRLHPKDDAATCAQKIVCHASSQTIGRVWVNGRQIKEKASPHADRH
;
A
#
# COMPACT_ATOMS: atom_id res chain seq x y z
N MET A 1 -4.43 16.58 -20.41
CA MET A 1 -3.37 15.89 -21.19
C MET A 1 -3.91 15.62 -22.59
N THR A 2 -3.08 15.32 -23.59
CA THR A 2 -3.57 14.72 -24.84
C THR A 2 -3.69 13.23 -24.64
N ALA A 3 -4.60 12.57 -25.37
CA ALA A 3 -4.63 11.12 -25.39
C ALA A 3 -3.28 10.59 -25.89
N VAL A 4 -2.87 9.41 -25.42
CA VAL A 4 -1.60 8.77 -25.77
C VAL A 4 -1.85 7.29 -26.01
N VAL A 5 -1.09 6.69 -26.93
CA VAL A 5 -1.11 5.23 -27.11
C VAL A 5 0.17 4.65 -26.54
N ILE A 6 0.06 3.69 -25.61
CA ILE A 6 1.20 2.95 -25.09
C ILE A 6 1.22 1.56 -25.72
N ILE A 7 2.34 1.19 -26.35
CA ILE A 7 2.46 -0.08 -27.09
C ILE A 7 3.60 -0.89 -26.51
N GLY A 8 3.32 -2.13 -26.13
CA GLY A 8 4.33 -3.03 -25.62
C GLY A 8 3.74 -4.29 -25.00
N ARG A 9 4.59 -5.06 -24.35
CA ARG A 9 4.21 -6.30 -23.68
C ARG A 9 3.72 -6.01 -22.27
N VAL A 10 2.47 -6.35 -21.98
CA VAL A 10 1.79 -6.06 -20.71
C VAL A 10 1.58 -7.32 -19.90
N LEU A 11 2.02 -7.32 -18.65
CA LEU A 11 1.71 -8.32 -17.63
C LEU A 11 0.69 -7.74 -16.64
N THR A 12 -0.48 -8.37 -16.49
CA THR A 12 -1.51 -7.93 -15.54
C THR A 12 -2.20 -9.13 -14.88
N SER A 13 -2.51 -9.05 -13.59
CA SER A 13 -3.23 -10.12 -12.89
C SER A 13 -4.72 -10.11 -13.24
N GLU A 14 -5.32 -11.30 -13.40
CA GLU A 14 -6.76 -11.51 -13.66
C GLU A 14 -7.49 -12.07 -12.43
N THR A 15 -6.81 -12.90 -11.64
CA THR A 15 -7.22 -13.36 -10.31
C THR A 15 -5.95 -13.47 -9.45
N PRO A 16 -6.03 -13.82 -8.16
CA PRO A 16 -4.81 -14.10 -7.40
C PRO A 16 -3.96 -15.23 -8.04
N GLN A 17 -4.61 -16.23 -8.66
CA GLN A 17 -3.96 -17.40 -9.27
C GLN A 17 -3.75 -17.31 -10.79
N SER A 18 -4.17 -16.23 -11.45
CA SER A 18 -4.03 -16.08 -12.92
C SER A 18 -3.53 -14.69 -13.33
N ALA A 19 -2.66 -14.65 -14.33
CA ALA A 19 -2.14 -13.42 -14.92
C ALA A 19 -2.05 -13.58 -16.44
N ARG A 20 -2.17 -12.45 -17.14
CA ARG A 20 -2.18 -12.34 -18.59
C ARG A 20 -0.93 -11.61 -19.06
N LEU A 21 -0.28 -12.14 -20.08
CA LEU A 21 0.93 -11.58 -20.69
C LEU A 21 0.78 -11.49 -22.21
N GLU A 22 0.65 -10.28 -22.74
CA GLU A 22 0.29 -10.05 -24.15
C GLU A 22 0.92 -8.77 -24.69
N ASN A 23 1.19 -8.73 -26.00
CA ASN A 23 1.51 -7.50 -26.72
C ASN A 23 0.22 -6.74 -27.01
N VAL A 24 0.14 -5.49 -26.56
CA VAL A 24 -1.06 -4.67 -26.69
C VAL A 24 -0.74 -3.21 -27.03
N ALA A 25 -1.73 -2.54 -27.60
CA ALA A 25 -1.81 -1.08 -27.70
C ALA A 25 -2.90 -0.58 -26.74
N LEU A 26 -2.53 0.28 -25.80
CA LEU A 26 -3.42 0.88 -24.81
C LEU A 26 -3.66 2.34 -25.20
N LEU A 27 -4.91 2.69 -25.53
CA LEU A 27 -5.31 4.09 -25.72
C LEU A 27 -5.69 4.67 -24.35
N VAL A 28 -4.86 5.58 -23.85
CA VAL A 28 -5.11 6.32 -22.61
C VAL A 28 -5.68 7.69 -22.98
N ASP A 29 -6.84 8.03 -22.42
CA ASP A 29 -7.52 9.28 -22.70
C ASP A 29 -6.92 10.47 -21.95
N THR A 30 -7.53 11.64 -22.12
CA THR A 30 -7.06 12.90 -21.53
C THR A 30 -7.27 12.99 -20.02
N GLU A 31 -8.13 12.13 -19.45
CA GLU A 31 -8.42 12.00 -18.02
C GLU A 31 -7.50 10.98 -17.33
N GLY A 32 -6.73 10.24 -18.12
CA GLY A 32 -5.79 9.24 -17.64
C GLY A 32 -6.40 7.85 -17.51
N THR A 33 -7.54 7.60 -18.14
CA THR A 33 -8.21 6.30 -18.15
C THR A 33 -7.82 5.52 -19.40
N ILE A 34 -7.63 4.21 -19.26
CA ILE A 34 -7.47 3.29 -20.39
C ILE A 34 -8.84 3.19 -21.07
N HIS A 35 -8.99 3.89 -22.20
CA HIS A 35 -10.21 3.84 -22.98
C HIS A 35 -10.31 2.54 -23.77
N GLU A 36 -9.17 2.06 -24.26
CA GLU A 36 -9.13 0.91 -25.15
C GLU A 36 -7.86 0.07 -24.98
N ARG A 37 -8.01 -1.25 -25.14
CA ARG A 37 -6.93 -2.23 -25.18
C ARG A 37 -7.09 -3.08 -26.44
N ALA A 38 -6.17 -2.97 -27.39
CA ALA A 38 -6.13 -3.80 -28.59
C ALA A 38 -4.96 -4.78 -28.53
N THR A 39 -5.19 -6.04 -28.88
CA THR A 39 -4.14 -7.08 -28.92
C THR A 39 -3.44 -7.10 -30.26
N LEU A 40 -2.17 -7.52 -30.27
CA LEU A 40 -1.39 -7.77 -31.49
C LEU A 40 -2.20 -8.61 -32.51
N ASP A 41 -1.90 -8.42 -33.80
CA ASP A 41 -2.55 -9.08 -34.93
C ASP A 41 -4.05 -8.76 -35.11
N THR A 42 -4.51 -7.63 -34.55
CA THR A 42 -5.85 -7.10 -34.81
C THR A 42 -5.77 -5.82 -35.64
N ALA A 43 -6.75 -5.59 -36.52
CA ALA A 43 -6.85 -4.35 -37.31
C ALA A 43 -6.87 -3.09 -36.42
N ARG A 44 -7.35 -3.24 -35.18
CA ARG A 44 -7.40 -2.14 -34.23
C ARG A 44 -6.04 -1.84 -33.61
N TYR A 45 -5.23 -2.86 -33.33
CA TYR A 45 -3.83 -2.68 -32.92
C TYR A 45 -3.03 -1.96 -34.01
N ASP A 46 -3.19 -2.33 -35.28
CA ASP A 46 -2.52 -1.66 -36.40
C ASP A 46 -2.93 -0.19 -36.52
N ALA A 47 -4.22 0.09 -36.34
CA ALA A 47 -4.75 1.46 -36.36
C ALA A 47 -4.22 2.32 -35.19
N LEU A 48 -4.09 1.76 -33.98
CA LEU A 48 -3.51 2.47 -32.84
C LEU A 48 -1.99 2.65 -32.98
N SER A 49 -1.30 1.65 -33.55
CA SER A 49 0.15 1.62 -33.71
C SER A 49 0.70 2.64 -34.70
N THR A 50 -0.13 3.12 -35.62
CA THR A 50 0.24 4.12 -36.63
C THR A 50 -0.03 5.56 -36.19
N ARG A 51 -0.56 5.77 -34.98
CA ARG A 51 -0.81 7.12 -34.45
C ARG A 51 0.51 7.83 -34.12
N LYS A 52 0.53 9.15 -34.31
CA LYS A 52 1.72 9.98 -34.04
C LYS A 52 2.07 10.10 -32.55
N ASP A 53 1.09 9.88 -31.68
CA ASP A 53 1.21 9.90 -30.23
C ASP A 53 1.44 8.49 -29.64
N ALA A 54 1.82 7.52 -30.48
CA ALA A 54 2.19 6.19 -30.04
C ALA A 54 3.58 6.19 -29.39
N VAL A 55 3.63 5.68 -28.17
CA VAL A 55 4.84 5.44 -27.38
C VAL A 55 5.11 3.94 -27.38
N TRP A 56 6.18 3.54 -28.06
CA TRP A 56 6.65 2.16 -28.08
C TRP A 56 7.54 1.89 -26.87
N LEU A 57 7.22 0.85 -26.12
CA LEU A 57 8.10 0.29 -25.10
C LEU A 57 9.12 -0.64 -25.78
N PRO A 58 10.39 -0.66 -25.35
CA PRO A 58 11.39 -1.58 -25.92
C PRO A 58 11.01 -3.05 -25.68
N ASP A 59 11.42 -3.93 -26.59
CA ASP A 59 11.07 -5.37 -26.57
C ASP A 59 11.54 -6.09 -25.29
N GLU A 60 12.64 -5.63 -24.68
CA GLU A 60 13.18 -6.16 -23.43
C GLU A 60 12.51 -5.61 -22.17
N THR A 61 11.39 -4.91 -22.30
CA THR A 61 10.63 -4.35 -21.18
C THR A 61 9.26 -4.99 -21.03
N LEU A 62 8.72 -4.92 -19.82
CA LEU A 62 7.32 -5.27 -19.54
C LEU A 62 6.64 -4.09 -18.87
N LEU A 63 5.40 -3.82 -19.27
CA LEU A 63 4.53 -2.91 -18.55
C LEU A 63 3.69 -3.71 -17.54
N ILE A 64 3.71 -3.30 -16.28
CA ILE A 64 2.87 -3.84 -15.21
C ILE A 64 1.97 -2.74 -14.65
N PRO A 65 0.86 -3.09 -13.97
CA PRO A 65 0.14 -2.13 -13.13
C PRO A 65 1.07 -1.52 -12.08
N GLY A 66 0.80 -0.26 -11.74
CA GLY A 66 1.49 0.41 -10.66
C GLY A 66 1.31 -0.29 -9.31
N LEU A 67 2.35 -0.24 -8.47
CA LEU A 67 2.30 -0.88 -7.16
C LEU A 67 1.47 -0.05 -6.19
N THR A 68 0.76 -0.74 -5.29
CA THR A 68 -0.04 -0.14 -4.23
C THR A 68 0.54 -0.51 -2.86
N ASP A 69 0.87 0.52 -2.07
CA ASP A 69 1.26 0.37 -0.67
C ASP A 69 0.06 0.71 0.23
N LEU A 70 -0.50 -0.29 0.89
CA LEU A 70 -1.67 -0.14 1.76
C LEU A 70 -1.34 0.38 3.15
N HIS A 71 -0.07 0.42 3.54
CA HIS A 71 0.27 0.86 4.89
C HIS A 71 1.72 1.33 4.98
N ILE A 72 1.89 2.61 5.28
CA ILE A 72 3.20 3.23 5.45
C ILE A 72 3.13 4.42 6.42
N HIS A 73 4.04 4.50 7.39
CA HIS A 73 4.22 5.70 8.19
C HIS A 73 5.25 6.61 7.54
N ALA A 74 4.74 7.62 6.83
CA ALA A 74 5.59 8.62 6.21
C ALA A 74 6.60 9.28 7.16
N PRO A 75 6.24 9.67 8.41
CA PRO A 75 7.18 10.38 9.27
C PRO A 75 8.36 9.51 9.73
N GLN A 76 8.23 8.20 9.62
CA GLN A 76 9.23 7.25 10.10
C GLN A 76 10.28 6.89 9.04
N TRP A 77 10.19 7.44 7.83
CA TRP A 77 11.16 7.19 6.76
C TRP A 77 12.62 7.43 7.21
N ARG A 78 12.86 8.50 7.98
CA ARG A 78 14.21 8.85 8.46
C ARG A 78 14.84 7.78 9.36
N GLN A 79 14.03 6.96 10.03
CA GLN A 79 14.50 5.88 10.91
C GLN A 79 14.37 4.49 10.27
N ALA A 80 14.03 4.40 8.98
CA ALA A 80 13.91 3.12 8.28
C ALA A 80 15.21 2.29 8.42
N GLY A 81 15.07 1.08 8.98
CA GLY A 81 16.20 0.17 9.23
C GLY A 81 16.95 0.38 10.55
N MET A 82 16.44 1.21 11.47
CA MET A 82 17.06 1.44 12.78
C MET A 82 16.35 0.67 13.91
N ALA A 83 17.14 0.07 14.81
CA ALA A 83 16.71 -0.50 16.09
C ALA A 83 15.61 -1.59 16.02
N LEU A 84 15.60 -2.38 14.95
CA LEU A 84 14.65 -3.49 14.74
C LEU A 84 14.91 -4.72 15.64
N ASP A 85 15.93 -4.66 16.50
CA ASP A 85 16.29 -5.66 17.50
C ASP A 85 15.57 -5.46 18.85
N ARG A 86 14.68 -4.46 18.96
CA ARG A 86 13.96 -4.07 20.17
C ARG A 86 12.50 -4.52 20.16
N PRO A 87 11.87 -4.78 21.31
CA PRO A 87 10.41 -4.92 21.42
C PRO A 87 9.68 -3.69 20.87
N LEU A 88 8.46 -3.89 20.37
CA LEU A 88 7.67 -2.83 19.71
C LEU A 88 7.44 -1.63 20.65
N GLU A 89 7.07 -1.88 21.90
CA GLU A 89 6.80 -0.82 22.88
C GLU A 89 8.04 0.05 23.18
N ASP A 90 9.21 -0.58 23.29
CA ASP A 90 10.49 0.10 23.50
C ASP A 90 10.88 0.91 22.25
N TRP A 91 10.69 0.32 21.08
CA TRP A 91 11.00 0.96 19.80
C TRP A 91 10.14 2.21 19.58
N LEU A 92 8.84 2.12 19.88
CA LEU A 92 7.91 3.24 19.81
C LEU A 92 8.33 4.39 20.74
N GLY A 93 8.64 4.08 22.00
CA GLY A 93 9.00 5.07 23.01
C GLY A 93 10.34 5.76 22.79
N ILE A 94 11.36 5.01 22.34
CA ILE A 94 12.74 5.49 22.24
C ILE A 94 13.03 6.17 20.89
N TYR A 95 12.44 5.66 19.80
CA TYR A 95 12.77 6.11 18.44
C TYR A 95 11.60 6.83 17.77
N THR A 96 10.44 6.17 17.72
CA THR A 96 9.33 6.60 16.87
C THR A 96 8.65 7.87 17.37
N PHE A 97 8.15 7.91 18.61
CA PHE A 97 7.45 9.10 19.12
C PHE A 97 8.35 10.36 19.19
N PRO A 98 9.61 10.28 19.65
CA PRO A 98 10.52 11.43 19.60
C PRO A 98 10.79 11.93 18.18
N LEU A 99 10.87 11.04 17.19
CA LEU A 99 11.02 11.44 15.79
C LEU A 99 9.74 12.10 15.27
N GLU A 100 8.58 11.48 15.47
CA GLU A 100 7.31 12.01 14.98
C GLU A 100 6.96 13.38 15.62
N ALA A 101 7.33 13.61 16.90
CA ALA A 101 7.17 14.90 17.58
C ALA A 101 7.90 16.05 16.87
N ARG A 102 9.03 15.78 16.19
CA ARG A 102 9.78 16.81 15.44
C ARG A 102 9.04 17.35 14.22
N TYR A 103 8.01 16.66 13.75
CA TYR A 103 7.16 17.13 12.65
C TYR A 103 6.24 18.29 13.05
N ALA A 104 6.28 18.75 14.31
CA ALA A 104 5.77 20.07 14.66
C ALA A 104 6.40 21.20 13.81
N ASP A 105 7.61 20.97 13.25
CA ASP A 105 8.23 21.82 12.24
C ASP A 105 7.89 21.34 10.81
N PRO A 106 7.07 22.09 10.04
CA PRO A 106 6.74 21.74 8.66
C PRO A 106 7.93 21.74 7.70
N ALA A 107 9.02 22.47 8.00
CA ALA A 107 10.22 22.46 7.15
C ALA A 107 10.94 21.10 7.27
N PHE A 108 11.05 20.57 8.49
CA PHE A 108 11.55 19.22 8.73
C PHE A 108 10.67 18.16 8.04
N ALA A 109 9.35 18.31 8.12
CA ALA A 109 8.41 17.43 7.43
C ALA A 109 8.63 17.43 5.91
N LYS A 110 8.83 18.61 5.32
CA LYS A 110 9.05 18.77 3.88
C LYS A 110 10.29 18.03 3.39
N GLU A 111 11.42 18.15 4.09
CA GLU A 111 12.67 17.45 3.75
C GLU A 111 12.44 15.95 3.61
N ILE A 112 11.78 15.34 4.59
CA ILE A 112 11.64 13.89 4.68
C ILE A 112 10.56 13.38 3.73
N TYR A 113 9.42 14.06 3.64
CA TYR A 113 8.35 13.66 2.73
C TYR A 113 8.76 13.81 1.26
N ASP A 114 9.59 14.80 0.91
CA ASP A 114 10.15 14.92 -0.44
C ASP A 114 11.00 13.71 -0.82
N ASP A 115 11.88 13.29 0.09
CA ASP A 115 12.74 12.15 -0.15
C ASP A 115 11.96 10.84 -0.23
N LEU A 116 11.00 10.64 0.69
CA LEU A 116 10.17 9.44 0.72
C LEU A 116 9.33 9.28 -0.54
N VAL A 117 8.51 10.28 -0.90
CA VAL A 117 7.56 10.15 -2.01
C VAL A 117 8.30 9.90 -3.32
N ARG A 118 9.43 10.60 -3.55
CA ARG A 118 10.30 10.35 -4.69
C ARG A 118 10.85 8.91 -4.67
N THR A 119 11.36 8.45 -3.52
CA THR A 119 11.92 7.09 -3.38
C THR A 119 10.86 6.02 -3.67
N LEU A 120 9.62 6.20 -3.22
CA LEU A 120 8.53 5.25 -3.47
C LEU A 120 8.17 5.19 -4.96
N LEU A 121 8.09 6.35 -5.64
CA LEU A 121 7.90 6.41 -7.08
C LEU A 121 9.07 5.78 -7.85
N GLU A 122 10.31 5.98 -7.39
CA GLU A 122 11.49 5.34 -7.95
C GLU A 122 11.45 3.81 -7.83
N ASN A 123 10.76 3.29 -6.81
CA ASN A 123 10.51 1.86 -6.58
C ASN A 123 9.19 1.35 -7.20
N GLY A 124 8.46 2.19 -7.94
CA GLY A 124 7.24 1.80 -8.66
C GLY A 124 5.93 1.89 -7.85
N THR A 125 5.96 2.42 -6.63
CA THR A 125 4.77 2.63 -5.79
C THR A 125 3.99 3.85 -6.28
N THR A 126 2.99 3.61 -7.12
CA THR A 126 2.10 4.63 -7.71
C THR A 126 1.01 5.11 -6.77
N THR A 127 0.57 4.24 -5.86
CA THR A 127 -0.48 4.51 -4.88
C THR A 127 0.02 4.17 -3.48
N ALA A 128 -0.18 5.06 -2.52
CA ALA A 128 0.22 4.83 -1.13
C ALA A 128 -0.84 5.34 -0.13
N LEU A 129 -1.07 4.55 0.92
CA LEU A 129 -1.90 4.88 2.07
C LEU A 129 -1.01 5.21 3.28
N TYR A 130 -0.91 6.51 3.56
CA TYR A 130 0.01 7.09 4.52
C TYR A 130 -0.62 7.37 5.87
N PHE A 131 0.05 6.92 6.92
CA PHE A 131 0.03 7.56 8.23
C PHE A 131 0.98 8.76 8.20
N ALA A 132 0.45 9.95 8.52
CA ALA A 132 1.26 11.15 8.77
C ALA A 132 1.58 11.27 10.27
N THR A 133 1.43 12.45 10.88
CA THR A 133 1.59 12.65 12.33
C THR A 133 0.32 13.25 12.93
N ILE A 134 0.35 13.61 14.21
CA ILE A 134 -0.74 14.40 14.84
C ILE A 134 -0.77 15.87 14.36
N HIS A 135 0.27 16.34 13.68
CA HIS A 135 0.44 17.74 13.30
C HIS A 135 -0.25 18.03 11.95
N GLU A 136 -1.26 18.91 11.97
CA GLU A 136 -2.07 19.26 10.80
C GLU A 136 -1.22 19.80 9.62
N GLU A 137 -0.37 20.80 9.87
CA GLU A 137 0.37 21.44 8.78
C GLU A 137 1.42 20.50 8.16
N ALA A 138 2.14 19.71 8.96
CA ALA A 138 3.06 18.70 8.43
C ALA A 138 2.32 17.64 7.61
N SER A 139 1.15 17.19 8.07
CA SER A 139 0.33 16.24 7.31
C SER A 139 -0.17 16.83 5.99
N LEU A 140 -0.45 18.14 5.94
CA LEU A 140 -0.74 18.86 4.69
C LEU A 140 0.49 18.98 3.79
N VAL A 141 1.70 19.12 4.34
CA VAL A 141 2.93 19.06 3.56
C VAL A 141 3.03 17.72 2.82
N LEU A 142 2.74 16.59 3.46
CA LEU A 142 2.71 15.28 2.79
C LEU A 142 1.72 15.24 1.62
N ALA A 143 0.49 15.70 1.84
CA ALA A 143 -0.53 15.76 0.78
C ALA A 143 -0.09 16.64 -0.40
N ARG A 144 0.49 17.82 -0.13
CA ARG A 144 1.07 18.71 -1.16
C ARG A 144 2.24 18.04 -1.89
N THR A 145 3.04 17.24 -1.19
CA THR A 145 4.16 16.51 -1.77
C THR A 145 3.70 15.42 -2.72
N CYS A 146 2.69 14.62 -2.36
CA CYS A 146 2.07 13.65 -3.28
C CYS A 146 1.56 14.32 -4.56
N LEU A 147 0.85 15.45 -4.45
CA LEU A 147 0.39 16.23 -5.62
C LEU A 147 1.55 16.74 -6.48
N ARG A 148 2.59 17.30 -5.85
CA ARG A 148 3.76 17.85 -6.55
C ARG A 148 4.46 16.78 -7.40
N TYR A 149 4.67 15.59 -6.84
CA TYR A 149 5.31 14.48 -7.55
C TYR A 149 4.34 13.64 -8.38
N GLY A 150 3.03 13.90 -8.29
CA GLY A 150 1.99 13.21 -9.04
C GLY A 150 1.73 11.78 -8.56
N GLN A 151 1.99 11.46 -7.30
CA GLN A 151 1.63 10.16 -6.70
C GLN A 151 0.18 10.18 -6.24
N ARG A 152 -0.54 9.08 -6.45
CA ARG A 152 -1.87 8.87 -5.85
C ARG A 152 -1.69 8.61 -4.35
N GLY A 153 -2.26 9.48 -3.53
CA GLY A 153 -2.01 9.47 -2.09
C GLY A 153 -3.29 9.40 -1.28
N PHE A 154 -3.32 8.53 -0.28
CA PHE A 154 -4.33 8.55 0.77
C PHE A 154 -3.64 8.98 2.06
N VAL A 155 -3.92 10.18 2.56
CA VAL A 155 -3.14 10.79 3.66
C VAL A 155 -4.00 10.91 4.89
N GLY A 156 -3.55 10.31 5.99
CA GLY A 156 -4.22 10.34 7.28
C GLY A 156 -3.54 11.23 8.30
N LEU A 157 -4.29 12.19 8.87
CA LEU A 157 -3.89 12.86 10.11
C LEU A 157 -4.08 11.88 11.27
N VAL A 158 -2.99 11.54 11.96
CA VAL A 158 -3.04 10.58 13.07
C VAL A 158 -3.81 11.19 14.24
N ALA A 159 -4.74 10.42 14.81
CA ALA A 159 -5.49 10.78 16.00
C ALA A 159 -5.10 9.85 17.17
N MET A 160 -4.73 10.45 18.30
CA MET A 160 -4.37 9.76 19.55
C MET A 160 -4.47 10.71 20.75
N ASP A 161 -5.27 10.35 21.75
CA ASP A 161 -5.56 11.20 22.91
C ASP A 161 -5.48 10.46 24.26
N HIS A 162 -5.14 9.17 24.28
CA HIS A 162 -5.16 8.39 25.51
C HIS A 162 -4.07 8.87 26.49
N PRO A 163 -4.43 9.36 27.69
CA PRO A 163 -3.48 10.03 28.59
C PRO A 163 -2.39 9.10 29.15
N ASP A 164 -2.68 7.81 29.30
CA ASP A 164 -1.75 6.85 29.90
C ASP A 164 -0.93 6.05 28.88
N LEU A 165 -1.38 6.00 27.63
CA LEU A 165 -0.79 5.15 26.58
C LEU A 165 -0.12 5.97 25.48
N CYS A 166 -0.29 7.29 25.50
CA CYS A 166 0.34 8.21 24.57
C CYS A 166 1.31 9.13 25.31
N PRO A 167 2.48 9.45 24.75
CA PRO A 167 3.40 10.42 25.34
C PRO A 167 2.74 11.79 25.55
N PRO A 168 3.01 12.49 26.68
CA PRO A 168 2.38 13.77 26.96
C PRO A 168 2.70 14.84 25.92
N ASP A 169 3.90 14.79 25.34
CA ASP A 169 4.38 15.74 24.34
C ASP A 169 4.04 15.32 22.89
N TYR A 170 3.33 14.19 22.70
CA TYR A 170 2.95 13.68 21.39
C TYR A 170 1.58 12.99 21.43
N ARG A 171 0.55 13.79 21.70
CA ARG A 171 -0.88 13.42 21.65
C ARG A 171 -1.74 14.67 21.52
N GLN A 172 -2.96 14.55 21.02
CA GLN A 172 -3.95 15.62 21.17
C GLN A 172 -4.42 15.72 22.63
N ALA A 173 -4.78 16.93 23.10
CA ALA A 173 -5.14 17.12 24.52
C ALA A 173 -6.53 16.57 24.87
N SER A 174 -7.37 16.30 23.88
CA SER A 174 -8.68 15.67 24.05
C SER A 174 -9.23 15.10 22.74
N ALA A 175 -10.20 14.19 22.85
CA ALA A 175 -11.00 13.72 21.73
C ALA A 175 -11.56 14.88 20.89
N ARG A 176 -12.09 15.94 21.52
CA ARG A 176 -12.65 17.10 20.81
C ARG A 176 -11.62 17.79 19.92
N GLU A 177 -10.42 18.03 20.45
CA GLU A 177 -9.34 18.66 19.70
C GLU A 177 -8.94 17.80 18.50
N ALA A 178 -8.76 16.50 18.70
CA ALA A 178 -8.45 15.56 17.64
C ALA A 178 -9.54 15.54 16.55
N LEU A 179 -10.82 15.47 16.93
CA LEU A 179 -11.94 15.48 15.98
C LEU A 179 -12.03 16.79 15.18
N ASP A 180 -11.84 17.93 15.84
CA ASP A 180 -11.84 19.24 15.18
C ASP A 180 -10.66 19.36 14.20
N ALA A 181 -9.47 18.88 14.58
CA ALA A 181 -8.28 18.83 13.72
C ALA A 181 -8.48 17.90 12.52
N THR A 182 -9.00 16.70 12.73
CA THR A 182 -9.33 15.75 11.66
C THR A 182 -10.33 16.33 10.67
N ARG A 183 -11.40 17.01 11.14
CA ARG A 183 -12.38 17.65 10.26
C ARG A 183 -11.75 18.78 9.43
N ARG A 184 -10.92 19.64 10.04
CA ARG A 184 -10.18 20.69 9.32
C ARG A 184 -9.25 20.11 8.27
N PHE A 185 -8.46 19.10 8.62
CA PHE A 185 -7.53 18.43 7.73
C PHE A 185 -8.23 17.83 6.51
N ILE A 186 -9.35 17.12 6.70
CA ILE A 186 -10.14 16.56 5.60
C ILE A 186 -10.59 17.66 4.63
N GLY A 187 -11.11 18.77 5.15
CA GLY A 187 -11.51 19.90 4.33
C GLY A 187 -10.34 20.52 3.57
N ALA A 188 -9.20 20.67 4.24
CA ALA A 188 -8.00 21.27 3.67
C ALA A 188 -7.39 20.42 2.55
N VAL A 189 -7.29 19.08 2.69
CA VAL A 189 -6.80 18.20 1.62
C VAL A 189 -7.69 18.25 0.38
N ARG A 190 -9.02 18.22 0.57
CA ARG A 190 -9.99 18.33 -0.53
C ARG A 190 -9.91 19.67 -1.25
N ALA A 191 -9.56 20.74 -0.54
CA ALA A 191 -9.44 22.09 -1.07
C ALA A 191 -8.02 22.44 -1.59
N LEU A 192 -7.07 21.49 -1.59
CA LEU A 192 -5.73 21.76 -2.09
C LEU A 192 -5.76 22.17 -3.58
N PRO A 193 -5.09 23.27 -3.97
CA PRO A 193 -4.98 23.66 -5.38
C PRO A 193 -4.32 22.55 -6.21
N GLY A 194 -4.91 22.18 -7.36
CA GLY A 194 -4.40 21.11 -8.20
C GLY A 194 -4.87 19.70 -7.80
N ASN A 195 -5.79 19.58 -6.83
CA ASN A 195 -6.37 18.31 -6.38
C ASN A 195 -7.83 18.12 -6.84
N GLU A 196 -8.26 18.80 -7.90
CA GLU A 196 -9.65 18.82 -8.35
C GLU A 196 -10.16 17.44 -8.78
N CYS A 197 -9.26 16.57 -9.26
CA CYS A 197 -9.56 15.18 -9.62
C CYS A 197 -9.45 14.20 -8.43
N GLY A 198 -9.13 14.67 -7.23
CA GLY A 198 -9.01 13.82 -6.04
C GLY A 198 -7.86 12.80 -6.12
N LEU A 199 -6.74 13.17 -6.74
CA LEU A 199 -5.53 12.34 -6.79
C LEU A 199 -4.99 12.06 -5.38
N VAL A 200 -5.13 13.04 -4.47
CA VAL A 200 -4.84 12.88 -3.05
C VAL A 200 -6.12 12.97 -2.24
N GLN A 201 -6.40 11.96 -1.41
CA GLN A 201 -7.62 11.88 -0.59
C GLN A 201 -7.26 11.84 0.89
N PRO A 202 -8.01 12.54 1.77
CA PRO A 202 -7.82 12.41 3.20
C PRO A 202 -8.37 11.06 3.70
N VAL A 203 -7.84 10.59 4.83
CA VAL A 203 -8.29 9.36 5.51
C VAL A 203 -8.47 9.62 7.01
N ILE A 204 -9.47 9.00 7.61
CA ILE A 204 -9.66 8.96 9.06
C ILE A 204 -8.65 7.96 9.65
N THR A 205 -7.84 8.40 10.60
CA THR A 205 -6.67 7.63 11.05
C THR A 205 -6.53 7.65 12.57
N PRO A 206 -7.43 6.97 13.31
CA PRO A 206 -7.09 6.57 14.66
C PRO A 206 -5.80 5.74 14.58
N ARG A 207 -4.81 6.03 15.43
CA ARG A 207 -3.53 5.31 15.34
C ARG A 207 -3.78 3.80 15.48
N PHE A 208 -4.44 3.44 16.58
CA PHE A 208 -4.89 2.11 16.97
C PHE A 208 -5.77 2.27 18.21
N ILE A 209 -6.54 1.24 18.59
CA ILE A 209 -7.48 1.32 19.73
C ILE A 209 -6.77 1.77 21.03
N PRO A 210 -5.63 1.19 21.46
CA PRO A 210 -4.94 1.58 22.69
C PRO A 210 -4.61 3.09 22.78
N ALA A 211 -4.26 3.75 21.67
CA ALA A 211 -3.91 5.17 21.68
C ALA A 211 -5.10 6.15 21.69
N CYS A 212 -6.32 5.65 21.56
CA CYS A 212 -7.51 6.49 21.44
C CYS A 212 -8.47 6.22 22.60
N SER A 213 -9.05 7.28 23.18
CA SER A 213 -10.20 7.18 24.07
C SER A 213 -11.44 6.68 23.32
N ASP A 214 -12.42 6.12 24.02
CA ASP A 214 -13.68 5.67 23.40
C ASP A 214 -14.42 6.84 22.72
N ALA A 215 -14.42 8.02 23.37
CA ALA A 215 -15.03 9.22 22.80
C ALA A 215 -14.37 9.66 21.48
N LEU A 216 -13.05 9.48 21.35
CA LEU A 216 -12.35 9.73 20.10
C LEU A 216 -12.71 8.70 19.03
N LEU A 217 -12.71 7.40 19.36
CA LEU A 217 -13.06 6.32 18.43
C LEU A 217 -14.49 6.46 17.90
N GLU A 218 -15.47 6.70 18.78
CA GLU A 218 -16.87 6.97 18.42
C GLU A 218 -16.99 8.21 17.53
N GLY A 219 -16.35 9.31 17.91
CA GLY A 219 -16.37 10.55 17.15
C GLY A 219 -15.77 10.39 15.75
N LEU A 220 -14.67 9.66 15.61
CA LEU A 220 -14.03 9.40 14.31
C LEU A 220 -14.93 8.51 13.43
N GLY A 221 -15.62 7.53 14.02
CA GLY A 221 -16.63 6.74 13.31
C GLY A 221 -17.77 7.60 12.77
N ILE A 222 -18.30 8.53 13.58
CA ILE A 222 -19.32 9.50 13.14
C ILE A 222 -18.79 10.38 12.01
N LEU A 223 -17.60 10.99 12.19
CA LEU A 223 -16.98 11.87 11.18
C LEU A 223 -16.76 11.15 9.85
N ALA A 224 -16.25 9.92 9.91
CA ALA A 224 -16.00 9.12 8.72
C ALA A 224 -17.31 8.91 7.93
N ALA A 225 -18.45 8.72 8.62
CA ALA A 225 -19.75 8.48 7.98
C ALA A 225 -20.34 9.78 7.42
N GLU A 226 -20.29 10.86 8.20
CA GLU A 226 -20.74 12.20 7.79
C GLU A 226 -19.99 12.72 6.56
N LEU A 227 -18.67 12.52 6.52
CA LEU A 227 -17.80 13.09 5.49
C LEU A 227 -17.55 12.12 4.32
N ASN A 228 -18.04 10.88 4.40
CA ASN A 228 -17.78 9.80 3.46
C ASN A 228 -16.28 9.64 3.16
N VAL A 229 -15.51 9.36 4.21
CA VAL A 229 -14.05 9.21 4.16
C VAL A 229 -13.67 7.80 4.61
N ARG A 230 -12.63 7.24 3.98
CA ARG A 230 -12.05 5.94 4.34
C ARG A 230 -11.44 5.97 5.73
N VAL A 231 -11.22 4.79 6.30
CA VAL A 231 -10.56 4.61 7.60
C VAL A 231 -9.30 3.76 7.41
N GLN A 232 -8.25 4.07 8.13
CA GLN A 232 -7.09 3.20 8.31
C GLN A 232 -6.72 3.14 9.80
N THR A 233 -6.28 1.98 10.26
CA THR A 233 -5.83 1.75 11.65
C THR A 233 -4.97 0.48 11.70
N HIS A 234 -4.22 0.30 12.78
CA HIS A 234 -3.67 -1.01 13.14
C HIS A 234 -4.78 -1.83 13.82
N ALA A 235 -4.70 -3.15 13.69
CA ALA A 235 -5.57 -4.09 14.37
C ALA A 235 -4.86 -5.43 14.54
N SER A 236 -4.88 -5.98 15.75
CA SER A 236 -4.37 -7.32 16.03
C SER A 236 -2.94 -7.55 15.47
N GLU A 237 -2.03 -6.62 15.71
CA GLU A 237 -0.64 -6.69 15.27
C GLU A 237 0.20 -7.58 16.18
N SER A 238 0.14 -7.36 17.50
CA SER A 238 1.01 -8.01 18.49
C SER A 238 0.20 -8.62 19.63
N ASP A 239 0.82 -9.56 20.37
CA ASP A 239 0.20 -10.17 21.57
C ASP A 239 -0.26 -9.11 22.58
N TRP A 240 0.56 -8.08 22.81
CA TRP A 240 0.25 -6.99 23.74
C TRP A 240 -0.96 -6.17 23.28
N GLU A 241 -0.97 -5.72 22.02
CA GLU A 241 -2.06 -4.91 21.49
C GLU A 241 -3.37 -5.71 21.53
N HIS A 242 -3.34 -6.92 20.98
CA HIS A 242 -4.52 -7.77 20.86
C HIS A 242 -5.13 -8.07 22.24
N GLN A 243 -4.29 -8.44 23.22
CA GLN A 243 -4.76 -8.69 24.58
C GLN A 243 -5.28 -7.41 25.26
N HIS A 244 -4.62 -6.27 25.04
CA HIS A 244 -5.09 -4.99 25.60
C HIS A 244 -6.49 -4.64 25.10
N VAL A 245 -6.78 -4.85 23.81
CA VAL A 245 -8.11 -4.57 23.25
C VAL A 245 -9.16 -5.54 23.79
N LEU A 246 -8.84 -6.82 23.92
CA LEU A 246 -9.72 -7.81 24.56
C LEU A 246 -10.04 -7.42 26.00
N ASP A 247 -9.04 -7.06 26.79
CA ASP A 247 -9.21 -6.68 28.20
C ASP A 247 -10.02 -5.39 28.35
N ARG A 248 -9.76 -4.39 27.49
CA ARG A 248 -10.44 -3.09 27.53
C ARG A 248 -11.88 -3.17 27.04
N THR A 249 -12.14 -3.93 25.97
CA THR A 249 -13.41 -3.85 25.23
C THR A 249 -14.29 -5.08 25.36
N GLY A 250 -13.74 -6.20 25.83
CA GLY A 250 -14.38 -7.51 25.83
C GLY A 250 -14.57 -8.11 24.44
N GLN A 251 -13.93 -7.56 23.41
CA GLN A 251 -14.07 -7.91 22.00
C GLN A 251 -12.72 -7.90 21.29
N THR A 252 -12.61 -8.61 20.17
CA THR A 252 -11.45 -8.47 19.26
C THR A 252 -11.41 -7.07 18.65
N ASP A 253 -10.24 -6.63 18.19
CA ASP A 253 -10.02 -5.37 17.48
C ASP A 253 -11.06 -5.14 16.38
N THR A 254 -11.28 -6.15 15.54
CA THR A 254 -12.23 -6.09 14.42
C THR A 254 -13.66 -5.76 14.90
N HIS A 255 -14.13 -6.45 15.94
CA HIS A 255 -15.48 -6.25 16.47
C HIS A 255 -15.61 -4.92 17.24
N ALA A 256 -14.57 -4.51 17.95
CA ALA A 256 -14.54 -3.21 18.62
C ALA A 256 -14.57 -2.06 17.60
N LEU A 257 -13.77 -2.14 16.52
CA LEU A 257 -13.78 -1.18 15.42
C LEU A 257 -15.14 -1.12 14.72
N ASP A 258 -15.80 -2.26 14.49
CA ASP A 258 -17.17 -2.29 13.94
C ASP A 258 -18.16 -1.57 14.85
N ARG A 259 -18.10 -1.82 16.16
CA ARG A 259 -18.96 -1.16 17.16
C ARG A 259 -18.77 0.36 17.16
N PHE A 260 -17.54 0.84 17.03
CA PHE A 260 -17.24 2.27 16.90
C PHE A 260 -17.60 2.84 15.50
N GLY A 261 -18.11 2.02 14.59
CA GLY A 261 -18.41 2.38 13.21
C GLY A 261 -17.16 2.55 12.34
N LEU A 262 -15.98 2.22 12.83
CA LEU A 262 -14.72 2.41 12.10
C LEU A 262 -14.44 1.29 11.09
N LEU A 263 -15.12 0.14 11.20
CA LEU A 263 -15.06 -0.92 10.19
C LEU A 263 -16.15 -0.74 9.11
N ARG A 264 -15.72 -0.35 7.91
CA ARG A 264 -16.59 0.04 6.79
C ARG A 264 -15.95 -0.27 5.43
N ASP A 265 -16.69 -0.01 4.36
CA ASP A 265 -16.21 -0.17 2.98
C ASP A 265 -14.88 0.56 2.79
N TYR A 266 -13.86 -0.17 2.32
CA TYR A 266 -12.49 0.31 2.16
C TYR A 266 -11.79 0.81 3.44
N THR A 267 -12.19 0.30 4.61
CA THR A 267 -11.34 0.39 5.81
C THR A 267 -10.14 -0.51 5.63
N VAL A 268 -8.94 -0.02 5.91
CA VAL A 268 -7.72 -0.83 5.86
C VAL A 268 -7.22 -1.09 7.28
N LEU A 269 -7.15 -2.37 7.65
CA LEU A 269 -6.59 -2.86 8.90
C LEU A 269 -5.15 -3.35 8.63
N ALA A 270 -4.16 -2.68 9.23
CA ALA A 270 -2.77 -3.10 9.11
C ALA A 270 -2.46 -4.32 9.98
N HIS A 271 -1.56 -5.18 9.50
CA HIS A 271 -1.05 -6.39 10.16
C HIS A 271 -2.04 -7.54 10.23
N ALA A 272 -3.05 -7.43 11.10
CA ALA A 272 -4.12 -8.40 11.28
C ALA A 272 -3.64 -9.84 11.56
N GLY A 273 -2.50 -10.00 12.22
CA GLY A 273 -1.87 -11.31 12.44
C GLY A 273 -2.68 -12.26 13.32
N PHE A 274 -3.49 -11.71 14.24
CA PHE A 274 -4.28 -12.47 15.21
C PHE A 274 -5.78 -12.55 14.88
N LEU A 275 -6.20 -12.18 13.65
CA LEU A 275 -7.61 -12.31 13.25
C LEU A 275 -8.03 -13.77 13.13
N ASP A 276 -9.14 -14.11 13.77
CA ASP A 276 -9.80 -15.40 13.60
C ASP A 276 -10.74 -15.41 12.38
N GLN A 277 -11.42 -16.54 12.16
CA GLN A 277 -12.37 -16.69 11.06
C GLN A 277 -13.60 -15.78 11.21
N ALA A 278 -14.07 -15.52 12.44
CA ALA A 278 -15.22 -14.65 12.68
C ALA A 278 -14.85 -13.20 12.37
N ASP A 279 -13.66 -12.76 12.75
CA ASP A 279 -13.11 -11.46 12.39
C ASP A 279 -13.01 -11.29 10.88
N ARG A 280 -12.40 -12.25 10.16
CA ARG A 280 -12.29 -12.18 8.69
C ARG A 280 -13.65 -12.18 8.00
N THR A 281 -14.60 -12.94 8.52
CA THR A 281 -15.99 -12.92 8.03
C THR A 281 -16.62 -11.54 8.18
N LEU A 282 -16.39 -10.88 9.32
CA LEU A 282 -16.88 -9.51 9.56
C LEU A 282 -16.18 -8.48 8.66
N VAL A 283 -14.86 -8.55 8.52
CA VAL A 283 -14.08 -7.70 7.58
C VAL A 283 -14.66 -7.80 6.17
N ARG A 284 -14.89 -9.02 5.67
CA ARG A 284 -15.52 -9.24 4.36
C ARG A 284 -16.93 -8.66 4.30
N ALA A 285 -17.76 -8.91 5.31
CA ALA A 285 -19.14 -8.41 5.34
C ALA A 285 -19.21 -6.87 5.31
N ARG A 286 -18.21 -6.19 5.88
CA ARG A 286 -18.06 -4.73 5.83
C ARG A 286 -17.33 -4.22 4.59
N LYS A 287 -16.82 -5.12 3.74
CA LYS A 287 -15.95 -4.78 2.60
C LYS A 287 -14.72 -3.97 3.03
N ALA A 288 -14.27 -4.21 4.25
CA ALA A 288 -12.97 -3.75 4.72
C ALA A 288 -11.87 -4.63 4.10
N ALA A 289 -10.62 -4.21 4.29
CA ALA A 289 -9.45 -4.82 3.72
C ALA A 289 -8.32 -4.95 4.74
N LEU A 290 -7.40 -5.85 4.46
CA LEU A 290 -6.19 -6.07 5.25
C LEU A 290 -4.95 -5.56 4.50
N ALA A 291 -4.06 -4.87 5.21
CA ALA A 291 -2.71 -4.58 4.74
C ALA A 291 -1.74 -5.58 5.36
N HIS A 292 -1.25 -6.53 4.56
CA HIS A 292 -0.25 -7.48 5.01
C HIS A 292 1.14 -6.83 5.01
N CYS A 293 1.74 -6.73 6.20
CA CYS A 293 3.03 -6.08 6.44
C CYS A 293 4.10 -7.12 6.88
N PRO A 294 4.46 -8.10 6.03
CA PRO A 294 5.23 -9.28 6.45
C PRO A 294 6.58 -8.95 7.06
N THR A 295 7.27 -7.92 6.56
CA THR A 295 8.57 -7.52 7.10
C THR A 295 8.44 -7.01 8.53
N SER A 296 7.50 -6.10 8.77
CA SER A 296 7.25 -5.54 10.10
C SER A 296 6.76 -6.62 11.07
N ASN A 297 5.83 -7.46 10.62
CA ASN A 297 5.33 -8.57 11.41
C ASN A 297 6.44 -9.50 11.92
N ALA A 298 7.45 -9.76 11.10
CA ALA A 298 8.58 -10.60 11.50
C ALA A 298 9.43 -9.97 12.62
N PHE A 299 9.51 -8.64 12.70
CA PHE A 299 10.26 -7.93 13.75
C PHE A 299 9.42 -7.68 15.00
N PHE A 300 8.15 -7.27 14.84
CA PHE A 300 7.38 -6.68 15.94
C PHE A 300 6.13 -7.47 16.33
N ALA A 301 5.49 -8.17 15.39
CA ALA A 301 4.27 -8.93 15.69
C ALA A 301 4.56 -10.28 16.33
N GLY A 302 5.65 -10.95 15.90
CA GLY A 302 5.87 -12.36 16.22
C GLY A 302 4.85 -13.32 15.57
N ALA A 303 3.96 -12.79 14.72
CA ALA A 303 2.88 -13.53 14.06
C ALA A 303 2.79 -13.18 12.57
N ALA A 304 2.55 -14.18 11.73
CA ALA A 304 2.29 -14.01 10.31
C ALA A 304 0.78 -14.06 10.04
N LEU A 305 0.26 -13.11 9.27
CA LEU A 305 -1.09 -13.19 8.73
C LEU A 305 -1.20 -14.44 7.83
N PRO A 306 -2.16 -15.37 8.07
CA PRO A 306 -2.41 -16.50 7.19
C PRO A 306 -3.08 -16.04 5.89
N VAL A 307 -2.29 -15.48 4.96
CA VAL A 307 -2.81 -14.85 3.73
C VAL A 307 -3.61 -15.83 2.86
N ARG A 308 -3.31 -17.13 2.87
CA ARG A 308 -4.13 -18.13 2.17
C ARG A 308 -5.60 -18.05 2.60
N ASP A 309 -5.86 -18.09 3.91
CA ASP A 309 -7.22 -18.05 4.44
C ASP A 309 -7.94 -16.78 3.99
N VAL A 310 -7.24 -15.64 4.02
CA VAL A 310 -7.75 -14.33 3.58
C VAL A 310 -8.19 -14.38 2.11
N LEU A 311 -7.36 -14.97 1.23
CA LEU A 311 -7.67 -15.11 -0.20
C LEU A 311 -8.82 -16.09 -0.45
N ASP A 312 -8.81 -17.26 0.21
CA ASP A 312 -9.83 -18.30 0.04
C ASP A 312 -11.20 -17.84 0.58
N GLU A 313 -11.20 -17.02 1.63
CA GLU A 313 -12.39 -16.40 2.20
C GLU A 313 -12.84 -15.15 1.44
N HIS A 314 -12.12 -14.72 0.41
CA HIS A 314 -12.41 -13.55 -0.43
C HIS A 314 -12.47 -12.23 0.36
N VAL A 315 -11.59 -12.08 1.35
CA VAL A 315 -11.36 -10.82 2.06
C VAL A 315 -10.42 -9.95 1.22
N HIS A 316 -10.72 -8.65 1.09
CA HIS A 316 -9.82 -7.75 0.37
C HIS A 316 -8.47 -7.66 1.08
N CYS A 317 -7.38 -7.78 0.32
CA CYS A 317 -6.04 -7.82 0.89
C CYS A 317 -5.01 -7.28 -0.12
N GLY A 318 -4.01 -6.57 0.40
CA GLY A 318 -2.83 -6.15 -0.33
C GLY A 318 -1.62 -6.06 0.58
N LEU A 319 -0.53 -5.45 0.11
CA LEU A 319 0.72 -5.34 0.86
C LEU A 319 0.90 -3.94 1.46
N GLY A 320 1.49 -3.88 2.65
CA GLY A 320 2.00 -2.66 3.26
C GLY A 320 3.52 -2.75 3.40
N THR A 321 4.23 -1.63 3.21
CA THR A 321 5.66 -1.57 3.57
C THR A 321 5.86 -1.48 5.07
N ASP A 322 4.92 -0.82 5.73
CA ASP A 322 4.95 -0.43 7.13
C ASP A 322 6.28 0.22 7.52
N ILE A 323 6.78 1.14 6.70
CA ILE A 323 7.94 1.92 7.13
C ILE A 323 7.56 2.62 8.43
N SER A 324 8.33 2.52 9.52
CA SER A 324 9.67 1.91 9.62
C SER A 324 9.74 0.56 10.35
N GLY A 325 8.59 -0.01 10.73
CA GLY A 325 8.51 -1.37 11.24
C GLY A 325 9.09 -2.38 10.23
N GLY A 326 8.75 -2.17 8.95
CA GLY A 326 9.49 -2.67 7.79
C GLY A 326 10.58 -1.70 7.34
N TYR A 327 11.77 -2.22 7.02
CA TYR A 327 12.92 -1.38 6.63
C TYR A 327 12.94 -0.95 5.16
N SER A 328 12.13 -1.56 4.29
CA SER A 328 12.24 -1.41 2.84
C SER A 328 11.12 -0.55 2.25
N PRO A 329 11.42 0.44 1.40
CA PRO A 329 10.40 1.22 0.68
C PRO A 329 9.80 0.47 -0.52
N SER A 330 10.22 -0.78 -0.77
CA SER A 330 9.78 -1.52 -1.96
C SER A 330 8.64 -2.48 -1.63
N ILE A 331 7.52 -2.34 -2.33
CA ILE A 331 6.44 -3.33 -2.29
C ILE A 331 6.88 -4.69 -2.82
N PHE A 332 7.83 -4.75 -3.77
CA PHE A 332 8.41 -6.02 -4.19
C PHE A 332 9.16 -6.72 -3.05
N GLU A 333 9.78 -5.98 -2.13
CA GLU A 333 10.39 -6.59 -0.95
C GLU A 333 9.33 -7.24 -0.07
N ASN A 334 8.25 -6.54 0.24
CA ASN A 334 7.17 -7.13 1.03
C ASN A 334 6.45 -8.26 0.29
N ALA A 335 6.38 -8.24 -1.05
CA ALA A 335 5.87 -9.36 -1.83
C ALA A 335 6.76 -10.61 -1.71
N ARG A 336 8.10 -10.44 -1.72
CA ARG A 336 9.05 -11.53 -1.43
C ARG A 336 8.86 -12.06 -0.02
N GLN A 337 8.76 -11.16 0.96
CA GLN A 337 8.59 -11.55 2.36
C GLN A 337 7.25 -12.25 2.60
N ALA A 338 6.15 -11.85 1.95
CA ALA A 338 4.85 -12.54 2.06
C ALA A 338 4.92 -14.03 1.63
N VAL A 339 5.65 -14.31 0.55
CA VAL A 339 5.86 -15.70 0.10
C VAL A 339 6.75 -16.47 1.08
N LEU A 340 7.79 -15.84 1.62
CA LEU A 340 8.68 -16.48 2.58
C LEU A 340 7.99 -16.76 3.93
N THR A 341 7.28 -15.78 4.48
CA THR A 341 6.56 -15.91 5.76
C THR A 341 5.46 -16.95 5.66
N SER A 342 4.68 -16.99 4.57
CA SER A 342 3.64 -18.03 4.38
C SER A 342 4.24 -19.45 4.27
N ARG A 343 5.43 -19.60 3.68
CA ARG A 343 6.14 -20.88 3.66
C ARG A 343 6.61 -21.32 5.04
N LEU A 344 7.16 -20.38 5.82
CA LEU A 344 7.60 -20.66 7.19
C LEU A 344 6.41 -20.95 8.11
N LEU A 345 5.28 -20.28 7.90
CA LEU A 345 4.02 -20.56 8.58
C LEU A 345 3.54 -21.98 8.26
N GLU A 346 3.56 -22.38 6.98
CA GLU A 346 3.15 -23.72 6.55
C GLU A 346 4.06 -24.82 7.10
N SER A 347 5.38 -24.65 6.96
CA SER A 347 6.34 -25.67 7.36
C SER A 347 6.58 -25.71 8.87
N GLY A 348 6.36 -24.59 9.54
CA GLY A 348 6.92 -24.25 10.85
C GLY A 348 8.45 -24.32 10.88
N THR A 349 9.03 -23.84 11.99
CA THR A 349 10.48 -23.61 12.06
C THR A 349 11.17 -24.39 13.19
N ASN A 350 10.43 -25.01 14.10
CA ASN A 350 11.02 -25.77 15.21
C ASN A 350 11.49 -27.17 14.74
N PRO A 351 12.80 -27.43 14.64
CA PRO A 351 13.30 -28.70 14.13
C PRO A 351 13.09 -29.87 15.11
N HIS A 352 12.73 -29.60 16.37
CA HIS A 352 12.49 -30.61 17.39
C HIS A 352 11.08 -31.19 17.37
N LEU A 353 10.16 -30.61 16.59
CA LEU A 353 8.83 -31.15 16.35
C LEU A 353 8.80 -31.99 15.06
N PRO A 354 7.91 -33.00 14.94
CA PRO A 354 7.63 -33.65 13.65
C PRO A 354 7.12 -32.65 12.61
N ALA A 355 7.49 -32.82 11.34
CA ALA A 355 7.11 -31.88 10.27
C ALA A 355 5.58 -31.65 10.17
N SER A 356 4.77 -32.66 10.50
CA SER A 356 3.30 -32.57 10.51
C SER A 356 2.72 -31.72 11.63
N GLU A 357 3.51 -31.34 12.63
CA GLU A 357 3.07 -30.61 13.83
C GLU A 357 3.77 -29.24 13.98
N ARG A 358 4.63 -28.87 13.03
CA ARG A 358 5.46 -27.67 13.13
C ARG A 358 4.72 -26.38 12.80
N GLY A 359 3.83 -26.43 11.81
CA GLY A 359 3.23 -25.26 11.19
C GLY A 359 1.74 -25.42 10.92
N LEU A 360 1.21 -24.51 10.12
CA LEU A 360 -0.19 -24.45 9.71
C LEU A 360 -0.34 -24.98 8.27
N PRO A 361 -0.81 -26.22 8.06
CA PRO A 361 -0.89 -26.82 6.74
C PRO A 361 -1.71 -25.99 5.75
N ASN A 362 -1.31 -26.01 4.48
CA ASN A 362 -1.96 -25.32 3.36
C ASN A 362 -1.95 -23.79 3.44
N SER A 363 -1.18 -23.15 4.32
CA SER A 363 -1.18 -21.68 4.48
C SER A 363 -0.32 -20.92 3.45
N ARG A 364 0.36 -21.61 2.53
CA ARG A 364 1.28 -21.00 1.57
C ARG A 364 0.58 -20.13 0.51
N ILE A 365 1.28 -19.09 0.07
CA ILE A 365 1.00 -18.38 -1.19
C ILE A 365 2.21 -18.46 -2.12
N ASP A 366 1.99 -18.22 -3.42
CA ASP A 366 3.05 -18.15 -4.42
C ASP A 366 3.38 -16.71 -4.86
N PHE A 367 4.37 -16.58 -5.75
CA PHE A 367 4.81 -15.26 -6.23
C PHE A 367 3.80 -14.59 -7.16
N GLN A 368 2.90 -15.33 -7.79
CA GLN A 368 1.86 -14.78 -8.64
C GLN A 368 0.75 -14.17 -7.78
N GLU A 369 0.38 -14.84 -6.69
CA GLU A 369 -0.51 -14.29 -5.67
C GLU A 369 0.11 -13.07 -5.00
N ALA A 370 1.41 -13.11 -4.68
CA ALA A 370 2.11 -11.93 -4.15
C ALA A 370 2.16 -10.76 -5.14
N PHE A 371 2.30 -11.03 -6.44
CA PHE A 371 2.21 -10.00 -7.49
C PHE A 371 0.79 -9.41 -7.57
N TRP A 372 -0.26 -10.23 -7.42
CA TRP A 372 -1.64 -9.74 -7.31
C TRP A 372 -1.83 -8.84 -6.08
N LEU A 373 -1.34 -9.25 -4.90
CA LEU A 373 -1.42 -8.45 -3.67
C LEU A 373 -0.71 -7.10 -3.81
N ALA A 374 0.43 -7.07 -4.51
CA ALA A 374 1.22 -5.87 -4.79
C ALA A 374 0.56 -4.87 -5.76
N THR A 375 -0.40 -5.34 -6.56
CA THR A 375 -1.02 -4.56 -7.65
C THR A 375 -2.54 -4.50 -7.46
N ARG A 376 -3.27 -5.43 -8.09
CA ARG A 376 -4.73 -5.45 -8.11
C ARG A 376 -5.36 -5.58 -6.73
N GLY A 377 -4.83 -6.47 -5.88
CA GLY A 377 -5.36 -6.69 -4.52
C GLY A 377 -5.30 -5.41 -3.68
N GLY A 378 -4.17 -4.70 -3.74
CA GLY A 378 -4.03 -3.39 -3.11
C GLY A 378 -4.98 -2.33 -3.69
N ALA A 379 -5.11 -2.23 -5.02
CA ALA A 379 -6.03 -1.27 -5.63
C ALA A 379 -7.50 -1.55 -5.25
N GLU A 380 -7.91 -2.82 -5.26
CA GLU A 380 -9.25 -3.25 -4.85
C GLU A 380 -9.51 -2.94 -3.37
N ALA A 381 -8.53 -3.16 -2.49
CA ALA A 381 -8.61 -2.85 -1.06
C ALA A 381 -8.89 -1.36 -0.77
N LEU A 382 -8.46 -0.46 -1.66
CA LEU A 382 -8.73 0.98 -1.56
C LEU A 382 -9.93 1.44 -2.40
N GLY A 383 -10.55 0.56 -3.18
CA GLY A 383 -11.60 0.93 -4.13
C GLY A 383 -11.09 1.88 -5.23
N VAL A 384 -9.82 1.73 -5.62
CA VAL A 384 -9.23 2.48 -6.73
C VAL A 384 -9.44 1.67 -8.01
N SER A 385 -9.96 2.30 -9.07
CA SER A 385 -10.12 1.65 -10.38
C SER A 385 -8.78 1.60 -11.12
N ALA A 386 -7.81 0.87 -10.55
CA ALA A 386 -6.47 0.64 -11.07
C ALA A 386 -6.00 -0.77 -10.65
N GLY A 387 -4.70 -1.05 -10.76
CA GLY A 387 -4.12 -2.36 -10.38
C GLY A 387 -4.27 -3.43 -11.48
N GLN A 388 -4.92 -3.11 -12.60
CA GLN A 388 -4.82 -3.81 -13.87
C GLN A 388 -4.62 -2.82 -15.02
N LEU A 389 -4.25 -3.34 -16.19
CA LEU A 389 -4.12 -2.54 -17.41
C LEU A 389 -5.23 -2.92 -18.40
N MET A 390 -6.46 -2.59 -18.02
CA MET A 390 -7.71 -2.96 -18.70
C MET A 390 -8.59 -1.73 -18.99
N PRO A 391 -9.45 -1.77 -20.03
CA PRO A 391 -10.38 -0.68 -20.32
C PRO A 391 -11.24 -0.28 -19.12
N GLY A 392 -11.42 1.02 -18.91
CA GLY A 392 -12.16 1.59 -17.78
C GLY A 392 -11.34 1.81 -16.50
N GLN A 393 -10.10 1.34 -16.44
CA GLN A 393 -9.19 1.59 -15.33
C GLN A 393 -8.28 2.79 -15.58
N MET A 394 -7.86 3.45 -14.51
CA MET A 394 -6.83 4.49 -14.51
C MET A 394 -5.49 3.89 -14.92
N PHE A 395 -4.75 4.62 -15.76
CA PHE A 395 -3.42 4.21 -16.22
C PHE A 395 -2.37 4.54 -15.17
N ASP A 396 -2.36 3.74 -14.10
CA ASP A 396 -1.28 3.66 -13.12
C ASP A 396 -0.40 2.47 -13.52
N ALA A 397 0.81 2.73 -14.02
CA ALA A 397 1.63 1.72 -14.68
C ALA A 397 3.12 1.91 -14.39
N VAL A 398 3.87 0.81 -14.45
CA VAL A 398 5.32 0.79 -14.27
C VAL A 398 5.95 -0.01 -15.39
N GLU A 399 6.95 0.57 -16.03
CA GLU A 399 7.81 -0.15 -16.98
C GLU A 399 8.93 -0.85 -16.20
N ILE A 400 9.04 -2.15 -16.42
CA ILE A 400 10.08 -3.03 -15.88
C ILE A 400 11.11 -3.30 -16.97
N LEU A 401 12.36 -2.92 -16.71
CA LEU A 401 13.51 -3.17 -17.56
C LEU A 401 13.99 -4.62 -17.36
N GLY A 402 13.61 -5.52 -18.26
CA GLY A 402 13.76 -6.97 -18.12
C GLY A 402 15.20 -7.52 -18.14
N THR A 403 16.19 -6.66 -18.39
CA THR A 403 17.62 -7.00 -18.45
C THR A 403 18.48 -6.18 -17.48
N SER A 404 17.87 -5.32 -16.65
CA SER A 404 18.58 -4.48 -15.68
C SER A 404 18.76 -5.17 -14.32
N GLY A 405 19.82 -4.79 -13.59
CA GLY A 405 20.13 -5.37 -12.28
C GLY A 405 20.25 -6.90 -12.35
N ALA A 406 19.56 -7.59 -11.42
CA ALA A 406 19.49 -9.05 -11.37
C ALA A 406 18.36 -9.66 -12.21
N LEU A 407 17.43 -8.86 -12.75
CA LEU A 407 16.26 -9.35 -13.47
C LEU A 407 16.64 -9.84 -14.88
N ARG A 408 16.17 -11.03 -15.26
CA ARG A 408 16.34 -11.62 -16.60
C ARG A 408 15.03 -12.22 -17.11
N LEU A 409 14.31 -11.42 -17.88
CA LEU A 409 13.12 -11.87 -18.62
C LEU A 409 13.53 -12.43 -19.98
N HIS A 410 12.95 -13.57 -20.36
CA HIS A 410 13.18 -14.21 -21.65
C HIS A 410 11.91 -14.15 -22.51
N PRO A 411 12.04 -14.11 -23.85
CA PRO A 411 10.88 -14.03 -24.74
C PRO A 411 9.86 -15.17 -24.55
N LYS A 412 10.32 -16.37 -24.15
CA LYS A 412 9.49 -17.56 -23.93
C LYS A 412 8.90 -17.67 -22.52
N ASP A 413 9.23 -16.76 -21.61
CA ASP A 413 8.64 -16.77 -20.27
C ASP A 413 7.13 -16.49 -20.40
N ASP A 414 6.31 -17.30 -19.73
CA ASP A 414 4.87 -17.09 -19.59
C ASP A 414 4.55 -16.06 -18.49
N ALA A 415 3.27 -15.78 -18.28
CA ALA A 415 2.81 -14.77 -17.33
C ALA A 415 3.24 -15.08 -15.89
N ALA A 416 3.07 -16.34 -15.45
CA ALA A 416 3.42 -16.80 -14.12
C ALA A 416 4.94 -16.68 -13.87
N THR A 417 5.74 -17.11 -14.84
CA THR A 417 7.21 -17.02 -14.79
C THR A 417 7.67 -15.56 -14.76
N CYS A 418 7.06 -14.68 -15.55
CA CYS A 418 7.37 -13.26 -15.52
C CYS A 418 7.02 -12.64 -14.16
N ALA A 419 5.82 -12.89 -13.63
CA ALA A 419 5.42 -12.40 -12.31
C ALA A 419 6.39 -12.86 -11.22
N GLN A 420 6.76 -14.15 -11.22
CA GLN A 420 7.73 -14.70 -10.29
C GLN A 420 9.10 -14.01 -10.39
N LYS A 421 9.66 -13.90 -11.60
CA LYS A 421 10.97 -13.27 -11.81
C LYS A 421 10.96 -11.79 -11.41
N ILE A 422 9.87 -11.07 -11.73
CA ILE A 422 9.70 -9.67 -11.33
C ILE A 422 9.66 -9.56 -9.82
N VAL A 423 8.81 -10.29 -9.11
CA VAL A 423 8.75 -10.22 -7.64
C VAL A 423 10.10 -10.56 -7.01
N CYS A 424 10.77 -11.62 -7.49
CA CYS A 424 12.06 -12.04 -6.94
C CYS A 424 13.21 -11.06 -7.20
N HIS A 425 13.22 -10.34 -8.32
CA HIS A 425 14.43 -9.63 -8.79
C HIS A 425 14.23 -8.15 -9.12
N ALA A 426 13.00 -7.63 -9.13
CA ALA A 426 12.75 -6.22 -9.34
C ALA A 426 13.30 -5.39 -8.17
N SER A 427 13.83 -4.22 -8.53
CA SER A 427 14.40 -3.20 -7.65
C SER A 427 14.28 -1.84 -8.32
N SER A 428 14.62 -0.74 -7.63
CA SER A 428 14.67 0.60 -8.25
C SER A 428 15.52 0.68 -9.53
N GLN A 429 16.50 -0.23 -9.71
CA GLN A 429 17.30 -0.31 -10.93
C GLN A 429 16.51 -0.82 -12.14
N THR A 430 15.52 -1.68 -11.92
CA THR A 430 14.67 -2.25 -12.96
C THR A 430 13.44 -1.39 -13.27
N ILE A 431 13.15 -0.36 -12.48
CA ILE A 431 12.03 0.55 -12.73
C ILE A 431 12.44 1.60 -13.78
N GLY A 432 11.89 1.50 -14.98
CA GLY A 432 12.02 2.45 -16.07
C GLY A 432 11.11 3.66 -15.86
N ARG A 433 10.14 3.83 -16.76
CA ARG A 433 9.07 4.84 -16.67
C ARG A 433 8.00 4.45 -15.65
N VAL A 434 7.38 5.47 -15.06
CA VAL A 434 6.23 5.32 -14.15
C VAL A 434 5.15 6.30 -14.56
N TRP A 435 3.92 5.82 -14.64
CA TRP A 435 2.73 6.59 -14.92
C TRP A 435 1.77 6.51 -13.74
N VAL A 436 1.17 7.66 -13.42
CA VAL A 436 0.05 7.76 -12.48
C VAL A 436 -1.03 8.60 -13.14
N ASN A 437 -2.24 8.06 -13.20
CA ASN A 437 -3.40 8.68 -13.81
C ASN A 437 -3.10 9.18 -15.25
N GLY A 438 -2.45 8.33 -16.06
CA GLY A 438 -2.06 8.65 -17.44
C GLY A 438 -0.85 9.57 -17.58
N ARG A 439 -0.41 10.23 -16.51
CA ARG A 439 0.74 11.14 -16.54
C ARG A 439 2.03 10.38 -16.28
N GLN A 440 3.00 10.50 -17.19
CA GLN A 440 4.36 10.06 -16.91
C GLN A 440 4.98 10.97 -15.85
N ILE A 441 5.30 10.41 -14.69
CA ILE A 441 5.86 11.15 -13.53
C ILE A 441 7.36 10.87 -13.33
N LYS A 442 7.86 9.75 -13.90
CA LYS A 442 9.26 9.35 -13.87
C LYS A 442 9.68 8.88 -15.25
N GLU A 443 10.89 9.26 -15.65
CA GLU A 443 11.60 8.68 -16.78
C GLU A 443 13.03 8.39 -16.36
N LYS A 444 13.47 7.14 -16.54
CA LYS A 444 14.87 6.78 -16.39
C LYS A 444 15.48 6.74 -17.79
N ALA A 445 16.53 7.52 -18.03
CA ALA A 445 17.25 7.47 -19.30
C ALA A 445 17.72 6.03 -19.56
N SER A 446 17.29 5.45 -20.70
CA SER A 446 17.74 4.12 -21.08
C SER A 446 19.25 4.16 -21.37
N PRO A 447 20.07 3.26 -20.82
CA PRO A 447 21.52 3.24 -21.08
C PRO A 447 21.87 2.93 -22.55
N HIS A 448 20.88 2.70 -23.40
CA HIS A 448 21.04 2.41 -24.83
C HIS A 448 20.49 3.50 -25.77
N ALA A 449 20.05 4.66 -25.25
CA ALA A 449 19.50 5.74 -26.08
C ALA A 449 20.53 6.41 -27.02
N ASP A 450 21.84 6.19 -26.83
CA ASP A 450 22.93 6.77 -27.64
C ASP A 450 23.55 5.80 -28.66
N ARG A 451 22.79 4.82 -29.17
CA ARG A 451 23.25 3.96 -30.28
C ARG A 451 22.33 4.03 -31.49
N HIS A 452 22.24 5.21 -32.10
CA HIS A 452 21.86 5.34 -33.51
C HIS A 452 22.75 6.35 -34.22
#